data_AF-A0A328P441-F1
#
_entry.id   AF-A0A328P441-F1
#
_cell.length_a   1.000
_cell.length_b   1.000
_cell.length_c   1.000
_cell.angle_alpha   90.00
_cell.angle_beta   90.00
_cell.angle_gamma   90.00
#
_symmetry.space_group_name_H-M   'P 1'
#
loop_
_entity.id
_entity.type
_entity.pdbx_description
1 polymer ?
#
loop_
_entity_poly.entity_id
_entity_poly.type
_entity_poly.pdbx_seq_one_letter_code
_entity_poly.pdbx_strand_id
1 'polypeptide(L)' 'MWICIRCHTEFPEFTGGAEANIDSFGLHFMCPVCGRRNRLRSLGHDEEGFLRLEQIDEPE' A
#
# COMPACT_ATOMS: atom_id res chain seq x y z
N MET A 1 0.02 -7.59 -3.87
CA MET A 1 -0.04 -6.62 -4.99
C MET A 1 -0.82 -5.42 -4.49
N TRP A 2 -0.34 -4.19 -4.68
CA TRP A 2 -1.12 -2.99 -4.35
C TRP A 2 -1.65 -2.34 -5.62
N ILE A 3 -2.85 -1.77 -5.56
CA ILE A 3 -3.56 -1.21 -6.72
C ILE A 3 -4.07 0.17 -6.33
N CYS A 4 -3.80 1.21 -7.11
CA CYS A 4 -4.40 2.50 -6.81
C CYS A 4 -5.91 2.50 -7.07
N ILE A 5 -6.75 2.80 -6.08
CA ILE A 5 -8.21 2.84 -6.23
C ILE A 5 -8.74 3.92 -7.19
N ARG A 6 -7.88 4.85 -7.62
CA ARG A 6 -8.28 5.96 -8.50
C ARG A 6 -7.94 5.71 -9.96
N CYS A 7 -6.70 5.30 -10.23
CA CYS A 7 -6.21 5.11 -11.60
C CYS A 7 -5.99 3.64 -11.96
N HIS A 8 -6.25 2.73 -11.02
CA HIS A 8 -6.15 1.27 -11.18
C HIS A 8 -4.78 0.77 -11.63
N THR A 9 -3.74 1.59 -11.49
CA THR A 9 -2.37 1.14 -11.71
C THR A 9 -1.97 0.15 -10.62
N GLU A 10 -1.44 -0.98 -11.05
CA GLU A 10 -0.94 -2.05 -10.19
C GLU A 10 0.55 -1.86 -9.88
N PHE A 11 0.92 -2.13 -8.63
CA PHE A 11 2.28 -2.01 -8.11
C PHE A 11 2.68 -3.31 -7.42
N PRO A 12 3.63 -4.07 -7.98
CA PRO A 12 4.15 -5.26 -7.31
C PRO A 12 4.80 -4.88 -5.97
N GLU A 13 4.46 -5.63 -4.91
CA GLU A 13 4.76 -5.33 -3.50
C GLU A 13 6.23 -5.05 -3.18
N PHE A 14 7.17 -5.50 -4.02
CA PHE A 14 8.61 -5.46 -3.74
C PHE A 14 9.46 -4.80 -4.83
N THR A 15 8.86 -4.38 -5.95
CA THR A 15 9.63 -3.90 -7.13
C THR A 15 9.02 -2.69 -7.83
N GLY A 16 7.83 -2.23 -7.42
CA GLY A 16 6.94 -1.43 -8.26
C GLY A 16 6.90 0.08 -8.03
N GLY A 17 7.73 0.66 -7.16
CA GLY A 17 7.78 2.13 -6.97
C GLY A 17 6.65 2.74 -6.11
N ALA A 18 5.77 1.91 -5.52
CA ALA A 18 4.88 2.34 -4.45
C ALA A 18 5.49 1.94 -3.10
N GLU A 19 5.81 2.92 -2.27
CA GLU A 19 6.41 2.70 -0.95
C GLU A 19 5.38 2.85 0.16
N ALA A 20 5.40 1.91 1.12
CA ALA A 20 4.62 2.05 2.34
C ALA A 20 5.17 3.20 3.21
N ASN A 21 4.26 4.03 3.69
CA ASN A 21 4.54 5.18 4.54
C ASN A 21 3.57 5.17 5.74
N ILE A 22 3.98 5.83 6.82
CA ILE A 22 3.16 6.00 8.03
C ILE A 22 3.08 7.48 8.41
N ASP A 23 1.87 7.95 8.70
CA ASP A 23 1.60 9.30 9.19
C ASP A 23 0.54 9.25 10.31
N SER A 24 0.08 10.42 10.77
CA SER A 24 -0.96 10.55 11.81
C SER A 24 -2.31 9.95 11.42
N PHE A 25 -2.53 9.63 10.14
CA PHE A 25 -3.73 9.00 9.61
C PHE A 25 -3.51 7.51 9.28
N GLY A 26 -2.37 6.93 9.66
CA GLY A 26 -2.07 5.50 9.53
C GLY A 26 -1.19 5.10 8.34
N LEU A 27 -1.08 3.79 8.14
CA LEU A 27 -0.28 3.18 7.08
C LEU A 27 -0.94 3.41 5.71
N HIS A 28 -0.14 3.77 4.72
CA HIS A 28 -0.61 4.04 3.37
C HIS A 28 0.51 3.90 2.35
N PHE A 29 0.17 3.94 1.07
CA PHE A 29 1.10 4.29 0.00
C PHE A 29 0.53 5.43 -0.85
N MET A 30 1.42 6.23 -1.41
CA MET A 30 1.05 7.25 -2.40
C MET A 30 1.20 6.66 -3.79
N CYS A 31 0.14 6.74 -4.60
CA CYS A 31 0.20 6.31 -5.99
C CYS A 31 1.14 7.25 -6.78
N PRO A 32 2.26 6.75 -7.34
CA PRO A 32 3.21 7.58 -8.08
C PRO A 32 2.64 8.12 -9.40
N VAL A 33 1.54 7.55 -9.90
CA VAL A 33 0.91 7.97 -11.17
C VAL A 33 -0.07 9.13 -10.99
N CYS A 34 -0.94 9.07 -9.98
CA CYS A 34 -2.03 10.05 -9.82
C CYS A 34 -2.04 10.78 -8.47
N GLY A 35 -1.05 10.51 -7.59
CA GLY A 35 -0.93 11.13 -6.27
C GLY A 35 -2.00 10.73 -5.26
N ARG A 36 -2.83 9.71 -5.56
CA ARG A 36 -3.85 9.23 -4.63
C ARG A 36 -3.20 8.49 -3.46
N ARG A 37 -3.59 8.86 -2.23
CA ARG A 37 -3.31 8.09 -1.00
C ARG A 37 -4.22 6.86 -0.94
N ASN A 38 -3.61 5.69 -0.78
CA ASN A 38 -4.29 4.39 -0.62
C ASN A 38 -3.90 3.79 0.72
N ARG A 39 -4.89 3.35 1.51
CA ARG A 39 -4.71 2.87 2.88
C ARG A 39 -4.18 1.44 2.91
N LEU A 40 -3.28 1.23 3.86
CA LEU A 40 -2.75 -0.08 4.22
C LEU A 40 -3.13 -0.41 5.66
N ARG A 41 -3.18 -1.71 5.98
CA ARG A 41 -3.32 -2.26 7.32
C ARG A 41 -2.13 -3.17 7.60
N SER A 42 -1.61 -3.10 8.82
CA SER A 42 -0.64 -4.09 9.29
C SER A 42 -1.34 -5.39 9.66
N LEU A 43 -0.78 -6.50 9.17
CA LEU A 43 -1.17 -7.86 9.56
C LEU A 43 -0.23 -8.44 10.65
N GLY A 44 0.64 -7.61 11.23
CA GLY A 44 1.71 -8.03 12.12
C GLY A 44 3.03 -8.32 11.38
N HIS A 45 3.91 -9.06 12.04
CA HIS A 45 5.17 -9.51 11.47
C HIS A 45 5.06 -11.00 11.07
N ASP A 46 5.72 -11.41 10.00
CA ASP A 46 5.86 -12.83 9.65
C ASP A 46 6.91 -13.54 10.52
N GLU A 47 7.13 -14.84 10.26
CA GLU A 47 8.08 -15.67 11.00
C GLU A 47 9.53 -15.18 10.89
N GLU A 48 9.84 -14.41 9.85
CA GLU A 48 11.15 -13.80 9.61
C GLU A 48 11.26 -12.38 10.21
N GLY A 49 10.17 -11.88 10.79
CA GLY A 49 10.12 -10.57 11.43
C GLY A 49 9.84 -9.40 10.48
N PHE A 50 9.44 -9.67 9.23
CA PHE A 50 9.06 -8.60 8.28
C PHE A 50 7.62 -8.17 8.50
N LEU A 51 7.39 -6.85 8.47
CA LEU A 51 6.05 -6.28 8.59
C LEU A 51 5.21 -6.66 7.37
N ARG A 52 4.11 -7.36 7.60
CA ARG A 52 3.13 -7.73 6.57
C ARG A 52 2.07 -6.63 6.47
N LEU A 53 1.81 -6.18 5.25
CA LEU A 53 0.88 -5.11 4.95
C LEU A 53 -0.16 -5.58 3.93
N GLU A 54 -1.41 -5.17 4.16
CA GLU A 54 -2.55 -5.43 3.29
C GLU A 54 -3.16 -4.10 2.85
N GLN A 55 -3.53 -3.97 1.57
CA GLN A 55 -4.32 -2.84 1.11
C GLN A 55 -5.80 -3.03 1.48
N ILE A 56 -6.41 -1.99 2.04
CA ILE A 56 -7.80 -2.03 2.54
C ILE A 56 -8.76 -1.11 1.77
N ASP A 57 -8.28 -0.42 0.75
CA ASP A 57 -9.13 0.34 -0.16
C ASP A 57 -9.37 -0.49 -1.42
N GLU A 58 -10.63 -0.88 -1.67
CA GLU A 58 -11.04 -1.60 -2.87
C GLU A 58 -11.25 -0.62 -4.04
N PRO A 59 -10.83 -0.97 -5.28
CA PRO A 59 -11.28 -0.26 -6.47
C PRO A 59 -12.79 -0.51 -6.67
N GLU A 60 -13.56 0.57 -6.90
CA GLU A 60 -14.99 0.52 -7.21
C GLU A 60 -15.28 -0.05 -8.61
#